data_AF-Q9KWD9-F1
#
_entry.id   AF-Q9KWD9-F1
#
_cell.length_a   1.000
_cell.length_b   1.000
_cell.length_c   1.000
_cell.angle_alpha   90.00
_cell.angle_beta   90.00
_cell.angle_gamma   90.00
#
_symmetry.space_group_name_H-M   'P 1'
#
loop_
_entity.id
_entity.type
_entity.pdbx_description
1 polymer ?
#
loop_
_entity_poly.entity_id
_entity_poly.type
_entity_poly.pdbx_seq_one_letter_code
_entity_poly.pdbx_strand_id
1 'polypeptide(L)'
;MHADQNRQHGAVAMESGDDDVRTQIEHHTEFVTITRVTKIEETLSAWPTLTLGLAEVSALAAIESPQLICRLGILVLGSPPSELGSSLSTFEFADTAASSIGGGAAQVCSDFRVRSDLSSRVLLFNNDLNAYRLGRMVRRICEIETYRSMVLLGFPEARRLAPQLKDFDSKLVELTNRNQDLPATEHKQLLDDISTLSARIISETARTRNRFGATSAYAKIVEERISELRETHVSGFQRFGVFVARRFKPAVRTCEATAIRLDQLSHAAMHLLDLLQTRIQVEIEYQNAVQIQAMAQTAETQVRIQRAVEGFSIIAISYYLLSLIKVFFETLDHAGYHLSPVVMLVSLPIIIAAVAIAVIRIKHALSERP
;
A
#
# COMPACT_ATOMS: atom_id res chain seq x y z
N MET A 1 22.35 15.86 -25.41
CA MET A 1 21.78 15.37 -24.13
C MET A 1 20.84 14.20 -24.43
N HIS A 2 21.39 13.07 -24.89
CA HIS A 2 20.68 11.81 -25.14
C HIS A 2 21.75 10.75 -25.45
N ALA A 3 22.40 10.23 -24.42
CA ALA A 3 23.34 9.12 -24.53
C ALA A 3 23.54 8.48 -23.15
N ASP A 4 22.46 8.05 -22.48
CA ASP A 4 22.64 7.35 -21.19
C ASP A 4 21.48 6.41 -20.80
N GLN A 5 20.97 5.63 -21.77
CA GLN A 5 19.97 4.60 -21.49
C GLN A 5 20.36 3.19 -21.93
N ASN A 6 21.59 2.98 -22.45
CA ASN A 6 22.00 1.67 -22.97
C ASN A 6 23.10 0.94 -22.17
N ARG A 7 23.37 1.38 -20.92
CA ARG A 7 24.24 0.66 -19.96
C ARG A 7 23.45 -0.26 -19.01
N GLN A 8 22.21 -0.62 -19.36
CA GLN A 8 21.42 -1.56 -18.56
C GLN A 8 21.76 -2.99 -19.03
N HIS A 9 22.50 -3.72 -18.18
CA HIS A 9 22.92 -5.12 -18.34
C HIS A 9 24.13 -5.35 -19.26
N GLY A 10 25.31 -4.92 -18.79
CA GLY A 10 26.58 -5.27 -19.42
C GLY A 10 27.61 -5.65 -18.36
N ALA A 11 28.22 -6.83 -18.50
CA ALA A 11 29.46 -7.14 -17.80
C ALA A 11 30.61 -6.46 -18.56
N VAL A 12 31.39 -5.63 -17.86
CA VAL A 12 32.61 -5.04 -18.42
C VAL A 12 33.80 -5.81 -17.84
N ALA A 13 34.55 -6.49 -18.72
CA ALA A 13 35.83 -7.08 -18.35
C ALA A 13 36.93 -6.05 -18.63
N MET A 14 37.73 -5.73 -17.61
CA MET A 14 38.96 -4.95 -17.78
C MET A 14 40.15 -5.87 -17.54
N GLU A 15 40.96 -6.02 -18.57
CA GLU A 15 42.30 -6.60 -18.48
C GLU A 15 43.25 -5.46 -18.10
N SER A 16 43.76 -5.48 -16.87
CA SER A 16 44.97 -4.72 -16.54
C SER A 16 46.15 -5.40 -17.23
N GLY A 17 47.15 -4.64 -17.71
CA GLY A 17 48.32 -5.15 -18.48
C GLY A 17 49.27 -6.10 -17.74
N ASP A 18 48.80 -6.77 -16.69
CA ASP A 18 49.43 -7.86 -15.97
C ASP A 18 48.55 -9.10 -16.18
N ASP A 19 49.04 -10.08 -16.95
CA ASP A 19 48.28 -11.20 -17.55
C ASP A 19 47.58 -12.11 -16.50
N ASP A 20 47.92 -11.94 -15.22
CA ASP A 20 47.47 -12.74 -14.07
C ASP A 20 46.32 -12.13 -13.25
N VAL A 21 45.87 -10.92 -13.57
CA VAL A 21 44.76 -10.24 -12.86
C VAL A 21 43.60 -9.93 -13.79
N ARG A 22 42.44 -10.54 -13.51
CA ARG A 22 41.20 -10.29 -14.26
C ARG A 22 40.17 -9.61 -13.39
N THR A 23 39.64 -8.47 -13.84
CA THR A 23 38.57 -7.75 -13.14
C THR A 23 37.30 -7.74 -13.98
N GLN A 24 36.19 -8.16 -13.37
CA GLN A 24 34.85 -8.12 -13.96
C GLN A 24 33.94 -7.22 -13.14
N ILE A 25 33.24 -6.32 -13.82
CA ILE A 25 32.24 -5.42 -13.22
C ILE A 25 30.87 -5.79 -13.79
N GLU A 26 29.90 -6.06 -12.92
CA GLU A 26 28.50 -6.31 -13.30
C GLU A 26 27.60 -5.25 -12.64
N HIS A 27 26.79 -4.59 -13.46
CA HIS A 27 25.81 -3.61 -13.01
C HIS A 27 24.44 -4.27 -12.85
N HIS A 28 23.92 -4.24 -11.63
CA HIS A 28 22.57 -4.69 -11.29
C HIS A 28 21.69 -3.47 -11.02
N THR A 29 20.37 -3.69 -10.89
CA THR A 29 19.41 -2.60 -10.66
C THR A 29 19.65 -1.83 -9.35
N GLU A 30 20.05 -2.52 -8.27
CA GLU A 30 20.23 -1.92 -6.94
C GLU A 30 21.69 -1.84 -6.46
N PHE A 31 22.63 -2.51 -7.13
CA PHE A 31 24.02 -2.60 -6.69
C PHE A 31 24.97 -2.91 -7.86
N VAL A 32 26.27 -2.74 -7.62
CA VAL A 32 27.34 -3.11 -8.54
C VAL A 32 28.23 -4.14 -7.88
N THR A 33 28.59 -5.19 -8.62
CA THR A 33 29.55 -6.19 -8.16
C THR A 33 30.85 -6.07 -8.93
N ILE A 34 31.96 -6.04 -8.19
CA ILE A 34 33.31 -6.04 -8.75
C ILE A 34 34.00 -7.32 -8.28
N THR A 35 34.37 -8.18 -9.23
CA THR A 35 35.08 -9.43 -8.97
C THR A 35 36.48 -9.32 -9.54
N ARG A 36 37.51 -9.46 -8.70
CA ARG A 36 38.91 -9.56 -9.12
C ARG A 36 39.42 -10.97 -8.86
N VAL A 37 39.95 -11.59 -9.89
CA VAL A 37 40.58 -12.91 -9.84
C VAL A 37 42.06 -12.72 -10.06
N THR A 38 42.86 -13.25 -9.14
CA THR A 38 44.32 -13.21 -9.19
C THR A 38 44.84 -14.63 -9.06
N LYS A 39 45.70 -15.05 -10.00
CA LYS A 39 46.39 -16.32 -9.90
C LYS A 39 47.45 -16.25 -8.81
N ILE A 40 47.58 -17.30 -8.01
CA ILE A 40 48.60 -17.41 -6.97
C ILE A 40 49.44 -18.65 -7.29
N GLU A 41 50.73 -18.44 -7.56
CA GLU A 41 51.65 -19.53 -7.93
C GLU A 41 52.40 -20.12 -6.72
N GLU A 42 52.46 -19.39 -5.61
CA GLU A 42 53.14 -19.81 -4.39
C GLU A 42 52.24 -20.63 -3.46
N THR A 43 52.85 -21.56 -2.72
CA THR A 43 52.16 -22.28 -1.65
C THR A 43 51.91 -21.33 -0.48
N LEU A 44 50.63 -21.07 -0.20
CA LEU A 44 50.22 -20.14 0.85
C LEU A 44 50.33 -20.79 2.24
N SER A 45 50.99 -20.08 3.16
CA SER A 45 51.03 -20.41 4.59
C SER A 45 50.07 -19.54 5.43
N ALA A 46 49.41 -18.56 4.81
CA ALA A 46 48.45 -17.65 5.44
C ALA A 46 47.46 -17.12 4.39
N TRP A 47 46.40 -16.45 4.85
CA TRP A 47 45.44 -15.81 3.96
C TRP A 47 46.12 -14.67 3.15
N PRO A 48 45.98 -14.63 1.82
CA PRO A 48 46.66 -13.63 1.01
C PRO A 48 46.14 -12.22 1.26
N THR A 49 47.03 -11.23 1.16
CA THR A 49 46.65 -9.83 1.27
C THR A 49 45.73 -9.44 0.12
N LEU A 50 44.65 -8.73 0.44
CA LEU A 50 43.70 -8.25 -0.56
C LEU A 50 44.37 -7.27 -1.52
N THR A 51 44.27 -7.55 -2.82
CA THR A 51 44.87 -6.74 -3.89
C THR A 51 44.01 -5.54 -4.28
N LEU A 52 42.70 -5.56 -3.98
CA LEU A 52 41.75 -4.53 -4.37
C LEU A 52 41.34 -3.67 -3.16
N GLY A 53 41.80 -2.42 -3.11
CA GLY A 53 41.50 -1.47 -2.02
C GLY A 53 40.11 -0.83 -2.14
N LEU A 54 39.52 -0.37 -1.03
CA LEU A 54 38.19 0.26 -1.03
C LEU A 54 38.12 1.53 -1.88
N ALA A 55 39.19 2.34 -1.91
CA ALA A 55 39.25 3.53 -2.75
C ALA A 55 39.21 3.20 -4.24
N GLU A 56 39.89 2.11 -4.65
CA GLU A 56 39.88 1.62 -6.02
C GLU A 56 38.51 1.04 -6.40
N VAL A 57 37.86 0.29 -5.49
CA VAL A 57 36.47 -0.18 -5.67
C VAL A 57 35.53 0.98 -5.97
N SER A 58 35.61 2.06 -5.20
CA SER A 58 34.77 3.25 -5.39
C SER A 58 35.01 3.91 -6.75
N ALA A 59 36.27 4.00 -7.19
CA ALA A 59 36.62 4.54 -8.50
C ALA A 59 36.09 3.66 -9.64
N LEU A 60 36.23 2.33 -9.53
CA LEU A 60 35.78 1.37 -10.54
C LEU A 60 34.25 1.26 -10.64
N ALA A 61 33.54 1.40 -9.52
CA ALA A 61 32.08 1.34 -9.52
C ALA A 61 31.44 2.51 -10.29
N ALA A 62 32.15 3.64 -10.42
CA ALA A 62 31.64 4.88 -10.99
C ALA A 62 30.32 5.35 -10.35
N ILE A 63 30.20 5.18 -9.03
CA ILE A 63 29.03 5.58 -8.22
C ILE A 63 29.43 6.74 -7.31
N GLU A 64 28.58 7.76 -7.24
CA GLU A 64 28.71 8.81 -6.23
C GLU A 64 28.37 8.25 -4.85
N SER A 65 29.33 8.27 -3.92
CA SER A 65 29.16 7.83 -2.53
C SER A 65 28.70 6.36 -2.35
N PRO A 66 29.50 5.37 -2.76
CA PRO A 66 29.13 3.96 -2.64
C PRO A 66 29.11 3.51 -1.17
N GLN A 67 28.13 2.69 -0.81
CA GLN A 67 28.11 1.96 0.46
C GLN A 67 28.55 0.51 0.22
N LEU A 68 29.52 0.05 1.03
CA LEU A 68 29.97 -1.34 0.98
C LEU A 68 28.89 -2.25 1.58
N ILE A 69 28.31 -3.13 0.76
CA ILE A 69 27.30 -4.11 1.20
C ILE A 69 27.97 -5.36 1.76
N CYS A 70 28.88 -5.94 1.00
CA CYS A 70 29.68 -7.08 1.41
C CYS A 70 31.01 -7.11 0.67
N ARG A 71 32.01 -7.73 1.29
CA ARG A 71 33.29 -8.07 0.67
C ARG A 71 33.55 -9.56 0.92
N LEU A 72 33.78 -10.31 -0.14
CA LEU A 72 34.01 -11.74 -0.07
C LEU A 72 35.38 -12.07 -0.66
N GLY A 73 36.22 -12.75 0.12
CA GLY A 73 37.43 -13.38 -0.38
C GLY A 73 37.22 -14.88 -0.51
N ILE A 74 37.49 -15.42 -1.69
CA ILE A 74 37.46 -16.87 -1.95
C ILE A 74 38.87 -17.30 -2.30
N LEU A 75 39.45 -18.19 -1.50
CA LEU A 75 40.71 -18.84 -1.80
C LEU A 75 40.43 -20.24 -2.35
N VAL A 76 40.82 -20.47 -3.60
CA VAL A 76 40.68 -21.77 -4.26
C VAL A 76 42.00 -22.53 -4.14
N LEU A 77 41.93 -23.70 -3.53
CA LEU A 77 43.07 -24.60 -3.33
C LEU A 77 42.85 -25.90 -4.11
N GLY A 78 43.87 -26.75 -4.16
CA GLY A 78 43.77 -28.09 -4.74
C GLY A 78 42.87 -29.03 -3.93
N SER A 79 43.17 -30.32 -4.00
CA SER A 79 42.40 -31.34 -3.27
C SER A 79 42.33 -31.05 -1.77
N PRO A 80 41.18 -31.35 -1.13
CA PRO A 80 41.04 -31.15 0.30
C PRO A 80 42.03 -32.05 1.07
N PRO A 81 42.61 -31.56 2.17
CA PRO A 81 43.46 -32.40 3.02
C PRO A 81 42.64 -33.51 3.70
N SER A 82 43.32 -34.58 4.13
CA SER A 82 42.70 -35.65 4.93
C SER A 82 42.13 -35.13 6.25
N GLU A 83 42.84 -34.19 6.87
CA GLU A 83 42.42 -33.48 8.07
C GLU A 83 42.15 -32.01 7.76
N LEU A 84 40.88 -31.64 7.67
CA LEU A 84 40.47 -30.28 7.32
C LEU A 84 40.87 -29.25 8.40
N GLY A 85 40.85 -29.66 9.67
CA GLY A 85 41.07 -28.78 10.83
C GLY A 85 42.43 -28.06 10.82
N SER A 86 43.50 -28.74 10.43
CA SER A 86 44.85 -28.14 10.36
C SER A 86 44.89 -27.04 9.31
N SER A 87 44.38 -27.30 8.09
CA SER A 87 44.31 -26.30 7.03
C SER A 87 43.42 -25.12 7.40
N LEU A 88 42.28 -25.34 8.05
CA LEU A 88 41.42 -24.26 8.54
C LEU A 88 42.16 -23.36 9.54
N SER A 89 42.93 -23.94 10.46
CA SER A 89 43.72 -23.19 11.45
C SER A 89 44.81 -22.33 10.80
N THR A 90 45.49 -22.83 9.76
CA THR A 90 46.51 -22.10 8.99
C THR A 90 45.96 -20.80 8.38
N PHE A 91 44.70 -20.83 7.95
CA PHE A 91 44.02 -19.66 7.36
C PHE A 91 43.14 -18.89 8.36
N GLU A 92 43.31 -19.14 9.66
CA GLU A 92 42.61 -18.44 10.76
C GLU A 92 41.08 -18.62 10.72
N PHE A 93 40.60 -19.77 10.29
CA PHE A 93 39.19 -20.14 10.38
C PHE A 93 38.90 -20.75 11.75
N ALA A 94 37.76 -20.34 12.35
CA ALA A 94 37.31 -20.83 13.64
C ALA A 94 36.13 -21.80 13.49
N ASP A 95 34.98 -21.52 14.13
CA ASP A 95 33.74 -22.29 14.05
C ASP A 95 33.21 -22.37 12.60
N THR A 96 33.75 -23.32 11.85
CA THR A 96 33.61 -23.40 10.40
C THR A 96 32.42 -24.26 10.02
N ALA A 97 31.64 -23.80 9.06
CA ALA A 97 30.74 -24.67 8.31
C ALA A 97 31.49 -25.23 7.10
N ALA A 98 31.35 -26.54 6.85
CA ALA A 98 31.95 -27.19 5.71
C ALA A 98 30.94 -28.11 5.02
N SER A 99 30.98 -28.12 3.69
CA SER A 99 30.13 -28.95 2.85
C SER A 99 30.94 -29.54 1.70
N SER A 100 30.67 -30.80 1.38
CA SER A 100 31.12 -31.37 0.12
C SER A 100 30.10 -31.03 -0.96
N ILE A 101 30.55 -30.42 -2.06
CA ILE A 101 29.69 -29.83 -3.10
C ILE A 101 29.98 -30.45 -4.47
N GLY A 102 29.06 -30.24 -5.41
CA GLY A 102 29.25 -30.69 -6.79
C GLY A 102 29.34 -32.22 -6.93
N GLY A 103 28.74 -32.97 -5.99
CA GLY A 103 28.76 -34.43 -5.96
C GLY A 103 30.07 -35.03 -5.43
N GLY A 104 30.79 -34.34 -4.53
CA GLY A 104 32.05 -34.83 -3.98
C GLY A 104 33.30 -34.21 -4.62
N ALA A 105 33.14 -33.49 -5.74
CA ALA A 105 34.25 -32.97 -6.54
C ALA A 105 34.94 -31.73 -5.92
N ALA A 106 34.34 -31.11 -4.91
CA ALA A 106 34.96 -30.01 -4.16
C ALA A 106 34.42 -29.94 -2.72
N GLN A 107 35.12 -29.18 -1.88
CA GLN A 107 34.69 -28.86 -0.52
C GLN A 107 34.74 -27.35 -0.29
N VAL A 108 33.67 -26.79 0.25
CA VAL A 108 33.56 -25.37 0.62
C VAL A 108 33.56 -25.22 2.12
N CYS A 109 34.33 -24.27 2.64
CA CYS A 109 34.47 -23.99 4.06
C CYS A 109 34.36 -22.50 4.34
N SER A 110 33.57 -22.12 5.35
CA SER A 110 33.53 -20.73 5.84
C SER A 110 33.10 -20.67 7.30
N ASP A 111 33.70 -19.76 8.06
CA ASP A 111 33.23 -19.39 9.40
C ASP A 111 32.29 -18.18 9.38
N PHE A 112 32.09 -17.56 8.20
CA PHE A 112 31.24 -16.39 7.96
C PHE A 112 31.54 -15.19 8.88
N ARG A 113 32.73 -15.13 9.49
CA ARG A 113 33.12 -14.00 10.34
C ARG A 113 33.68 -12.89 9.45
N VAL A 114 33.18 -11.68 9.65
CA VAL A 114 33.76 -10.48 9.02
C VAL A 114 35.09 -10.18 9.70
N ARG A 115 36.15 -10.07 8.91
CA ARG A 115 37.51 -9.75 9.37
C ARG A 115 37.71 -8.24 9.47
N SER A 116 38.86 -7.82 10.00
CA SER A 116 39.22 -6.40 10.14
C SER A 116 39.28 -5.64 8.82
N ASP A 117 39.52 -6.35 7.71
CA ASP A 117 39.50 -5.84 6.34
C ASP A 117 38.09 -5.77 5.71
N LEU A 118 37.05 -5.99 6.53
CA LEU A 118 35.63 -6.06 6.16
C LEU A 118 35.27 -7.23 5.25
N SER A 119 36.18 -8.18 5.03
CA SER A 119 35.93 -9.37 4.22
C SER A 119 35.36 -10.52 5.05
N SER A 120 34.39 -11.23 4.46
CA SER A 120 34.09 -12.62 4.78
C SER A 120 35.00 -13.51 3.94
N ARG A 121 35.42 -14.65 4.48
CA ARG A 121 36.38 -15.55 3.83
C ARG A 121 35.76 -16.90 3.56
N VAL A 122 36.08 -17.47 2.40
CA VAL A 122 35.69 -18.83 1.99
C VAL A 122 36.92 -19.56 1.46
N LEU A 123 37.12 -20.79 1.93
CA LEU A 123 38.04 -21.74 1.34
C LEU A 123 37.27 -22.69 0.42
N LEU A 124 37.76 -22.87 -0.80
CA LEU A 124 37.21 -23.79 -1.77
C LEU A 124 38.31 -24.76 -2.23
N PHE A 125 38.24 -26.00 -1.76
CA PHE A 125 39.13 -27.07 -2.20
C PHE A 125 38.58 -27.70 -3.46
N ASN A 126 39.33 -27.64 -4.55
CA ASN A 126 38.96 -28.26 -5.81
C ASN A 126 39.67 -29.61 -5.98
N ASN A 127 38.90 -30.69 -5.94
CA ASN A 127 39.42 -32.04 -6.17
C ASN A 127 39.32 -32.46 -7.63
N ASP A 128 38.15 -32.28 -8.25
CA ASP A 128 37.83 -32.84 -9.58
C ASP A 128 36.89 -31.94 -10.41
N LEU A 129 36.78 -30.65 -10.07
CA LEU A 129 36.07 -29.70 -10.92
C LEU A 129 37.00 -29.20 -12.02
N ASN A 130 36.57 -29.36 -13.27
CA ASN A 130 37.16 -28.64 -14.39
C ASN A 130 36.94 -27.12 -14.25
N ALA A 131 37.70 -26.32 -15.01
CA ALA A 131 37.67 -24.85 -14.93
C ALA A 131 36.26 -24.25 -15.03
N TYR A 132 35.43 -24.78 -15.95
CA TYR A 132 34.05 -24.30 -16.14
C TYR A 132 33.14 -24.61 -14.94
N ARG A 133 33.22 -25.84 -14.39
CA ARG A 133 32.45 -26.22 -13.19
C ARG A 133 32.92 -25.45 -11.96
N LEU A 134 34.22 -25.25 -11.80
CA LEU A 134 34.81 -24.48 -10.72
C LEU A 134 34.32 -23.02 -10.77
N GLY A 135 34.41 -22.37 -11.93
CA GLY A 135 33.92 -21.00 -12.11
C GLY A 135 32.44 -20.85 -11.74
N ARG A 136 31.60 -21.82 -12.11
CA ARG A 136 30.19 -21.84 -11.68
C ARG A 136 30.01 -22.01 -10.17
N MET A 137 30.84 -22.84 -9.51
CA MET A 137 30.78 -22.96 -8.04
C MET A 137 31.19 -21.66 -7.35
N VAL A 138 32.30 -21.06 -7.79
CA VAL A 138 32.77 -19.76 -7.26
C VAL A 138 31.68 -18.70 -7.43
N ARG A 139 31.09 -18.60 -8.63
CA ARG A 139 29.98 -17.66 -8.89
C ARG A 139 28.79 -17.90 -7.96
N ARG A 140 28.37 -19.15 -7.75
CA ARG A 140 27.28 -19.49 -6.83
C ARG A 140 27.58 -19.08 -5.39
N ILE A 141 28.81 -19.29 -4.93
CA ILE A 141 29.24 -18.86 -3.59
C ILE A 141 29.20 -17.33 -3.48
N CYS A 142 29.70 -16.61 -4.50
CA CYS A 142 29.58 -15.15 -4.56
C CYS A 142 28.13 -14.68 -4.52
N GLU A 143 27.25 -15.29 -5.32
CA GLU A 143 25.83 -14.96 -5.37
C GLU A 143 25.14 -15.23 -4.03
N ILE A 144 25.44 -16.35 -3.36
CA ILE A 144 24.92 -16.63 -2.01
C ILE A 144 25.29 -15.51 -1.05
N GLU A 145 26.55 -15.08 -1.00
CA GLU A 145 26.97 -14.04 -0.05
C GLU A 145 26.40 -12.67 -0.39
N THR A 146 26.44 -12.28 -1.67
CA THR A 146 25.91 -11.00 -2.16
C THR A 146 24.42 -10.91 -1.87
N TYR A 147 23.62 -11.90 -2.29
CA TYR A 147 22.18 -11.86 -2.10
C TYR A 147 21.78 -12.07 -0.64
N ARG A 148 22.50 -12.88 0.15
CA ARG A 148 22.29 -12.97 1.61
C ARG A 148 22.47 -11.61 2.27
N SER A 149 23.48 -10.86 1.87
CA SER A 149 23.75 -9.52 2.41
C SER A 149 22.66 -8.53 2.00
N MET A 150 22.24 -8.56 0.73
CA MET A 150 21.12 -7.74 0.22
C MET A 150 19.79 -8.03 0.94
N VAL A 151 19.49 -9.30 1.22
CA VAL A 151 18.30 -9.72 1.98
C VAL A 151 18.28 -9.08 3.37
N LEU A 152 19.43 -9.00 4.04
CA LEU A 152 19.52 -8.47 5.39
C LEU A 152 19.29 -6.95 5.47
N LEU A 153 19.31 -6.22 4.34
CA LEU A 153 18.96 -4.79 4.30
C LEU A 153 17.48 -4.53 4.60
N GLY A 154 16.59 -5.52 4.44
CA GLY A 154 15.18 -5.37 4.80
C GLY A 154 14.91 -5.42 6.31
N PHE A 155 15.78 -6.10 7.08
CA PHE A 155 15.54 -6.34 8.50
C PHE A 155 15.51 -5.07 9.36
N PRO A 156 16.41 -4.08 9.18
CA PRO A 156 16.33 -2.80 9.89
C PRO A 156 15.01 -2.06 9.66
N GLU A 157 14.46 -2.09 8.43
CA GLU A 157 13.16 -1.47 8.14
C GLU A 157 12.03 -2.17 8.88
N ALA A 158 12.02 -3.51 8.90
CA ALA A 158 11.03 -4.26 9.66
C ALA A 158 11.10 -3.95 11.17
N ARG A 159 12.32 -3.80 11.71
CA ARG A 159 12.54 -3.44 13.13
C ARG A 159 12.10 -2.00 13.43
N ARG A 160 12.33 -1.06 12.51
CA ARG A 160 11.88 0.34 12.61
C ARG A 160 10.35 0.43 12.65
N LEU A 161 9.67 -0.40 11.87
CA LEU A 161 8.21 -0.43 11.77
C LEU A 161 7.52 -1.16 12.93
N ALA A 162 8.20 -2.10 13.60
CA ALA A 162 7.62 -2.91 14.66
C ALA A 162 6.86 -2.10 15.76
N PRO A 163 7.40 -1.02 16.35
CA PRO A 163 6.64 -0.20 17.30
C PRO A 163 5.47 0.53 16.63
N GLN A 164 5.64 1.05 15.42
CA GLN A 164 4.59 1.78 14.70
C GLN A 164 3.39 0.90 14.37
N LEU A 165 3.62 -0.36 14.01
CA LEU A 165 2.55 -1.34 13.78
C LEU A 165 1.69 -1.52 15.03
N LYS A 166 2.31 -1.62 16.21
CA LYS A 166 1.57 -1.73 17.48
C LYS A 166 0.72 -0.49 17.74
N ASP A 167 1.25 0.69 17.44
CA ASP A 167 0.52 1.95 17.57
C ASP A 167 -0.65 2.02 16.59
N PHE A 168 -0.46 1.58 15.34
CA PHE A 168 -1.52 1.51 14.34
C PHE A 168 -2.63 0.53 14.74
N ASP A 169 -2.29 -0.69 15.18
CA ASP A 169 -3.25 -1.66 15.71
C ASP A 169 -4.06 -1.07 16.87
N SER A 170 -3.38 -0.46 17.84
CA SER A 170 -4.03 0.12 19.02
C SER A 170 -4.97 1.27 18.63
N LYS A 171 -4.52 2.14 17.71
CA LYS A 171 -5.33 3.26 17.22
C LYS A 171 -6.53 2.77 16.40
N LEU A 172 -6.36 1.74 15.59
CA LEU A 172 -7.45 1.15 14.82
C LEU A 172 -8.54 0.61 15.75
N VAL A 173 -8.16 -0.16 16.79
CA VAL A 173 -9.11 -0.66 17.80
C VAL A 173 -9.85 0.48 18.51
N GLU A 174 -9.13 1.53 18.91
CA GLU A 174 -9.73 2.73 19.51
C GLU A 174 -10.78 3.37 18.58
N LEU A 175 -10.43 3.58 17.30
CA LEU A 175 -11.31 4.19 16.31
C LEU A 175 -12.51 3.31 15.97
N THR A 176 -12.33 1.99 15.92
CA THR A 176 -13.43 1.03 15.73
C THR A 176 -14.44 1.09 16.87
N ASN A 177 -13.96 1.16 18.13
CA ASN A 177 -14.86 1.28 19.29
C ASN A 177 -15.59 2.63 19.27
N ARG A 178 -14.87 3.74 18.99
CA ARG A 178 -15.48 5.06 18.82
C ARG A 178 -16.56 5.06 17.73
N ASN A 179 -16.34 4.36 16.62
CA ASN A 179 -17.32 4.26 15.54
C ASN A 179 -18.65 3.59 15.95
N GLN A 180 -18.69 2.78 17.01
CA GLN A 180 -19.94 2.17 17.48
C GLN A 180 -20.76 3.17 18.31
N ASP A 181 -20.13 3.85 19.25
CA ASP A 181 -20.82 4.61 20.30
C ASP A 181 -20.93 6.12 20.04
N LEU A 182 -20.25 6.67 19.01
CA LEU A 182 -20.22 8.12 18.80
C LEU A 182 -21.57 8.69 18.30
N PRO A 183 -21.97 9.88 18.79
CA PRO A 183 -23.07 10.65 18.22
C PRO A 183 -22.70 11.24 16.86
N ALA A 184 -23.72 11.53 16.04
CA ALA A 184 -23.57 12.02 14.68
C ALA A 184 -22.76 13.32 14.54
N THR A 185 -22.74 14.15 15.60
CA THR A 185 -21.98 15.41 15.65
C THR A 185 -20.47 15.21 15.57
N GLU A 186 -19.96 14.05 15.95
CA GLU A 186 -18.52 13.75 16.01
C GLU A 186 -18.02 12.93 14.82
N HIS A 187 -18.92 12.47 13.94
CA HIS A 187 -18.56 11.65 12.78
C HIS A 187 -17.49 12.28 11.90
N LYS A 188 -17.51 13.61 11.72
CA LYS A 188 -16.52 14.32 10.90
C LYS A 188 -15.10 14.22 11.49
N GLN A 189 -14.98 14.32 12.81
CA GLN A 189 -13.68 14.19 13.47
C GLN A 189 -13.18 12.75 13.46
N LEU A 190 -14.08 11.78 13.65
CA LEU A 190 -13.73 10.37 13.53
C LEU A 190 -13.28 10.01 12.09
N LEU A 191 -13.92 10.58 11.08
CA LEU A 191 -13.54 10.40 9.67
C LEU A 191 -12.12 10.92 9.41
N ASP A 192 -11.77 12.09 9.95
CA ASP A 192 -10.44 12.67 9.82
C ASP A 192 -9.37 11.84 10.54
N ASP A 193 -9.68 11.34 11.74
CA ASP A 193 -8.80 10.46 12.51
C ASP A 193 -8.51 9.15 11.76
N ILE A 194 -9.54 8.50 11.20
CA ILE A 194 -9.41 7.25 10.41
C ILE A 194 -8.63 7.53 9.11
N SER A 195 -8.95 8.63 8.42
CA SER A 195 -8.26 9.02 7.19
C SER A 195 -6.77 9.27 7.43
N THR A 196 -6.44 9.93 8.54
CA THR A 196 -5.05 10.18 8.97
C THR A 196 -4.32 8.87 9.28
N LEU A 197 -4.94 7.95 10.02
CA LEU A 197 -4.36 6.64 10.30
C LEU A 197 -4.11 5.85 9.00
N SER A 198 -5.10 5.81 8.11
CA SER A 198 -5.01 5.14 6.80
C SER A 198 -3.87 5.72 5.96
N ALA A 199 -3.77 7.05 5.85
CA ALA A 199 -2.71 7.72 5.10
C ALA A 199 -1.31 7.38 5.64
N ARG A 200 -1.15 7.29 6.96
CA ARG A 200 0.12 6.87 7.59
C ARG A 200 0.48 5.43 7.25
N ILE A 201 -0.47 4.50 7.33
CA ILE A 201 -0.25 3.09 6.98
C ILE A 201 0.12 2.94 5.50
N ILE A 202 -0.61 3.63 4.61
CA ILE A 202 -0.33 3.63 3.16
C ILE A 202 1.07 4.20 2.88
N SER A 203 1.46 5.28 3.55
CA SER A 203 2.79 5.88 3.41
C SER A 203 3.91 4.91 3.78
N GLU A 204 3.82 4.25 4.94
CA GLU A 204 4.83 3.28 5.36
C GLU A 204 4.84 2.01 4.48
N THR A 205 3.67 1.57 4.02
CA THR A 205 3.53 0.47 3.06
C THR A 205 4.24 0.81 1.75
N ALA A 206 3.96 1.98 1.17
CA ALA A 206 4.59 2.42 -0.07
C ALA A 206 6.11 2.56 0.07
N ARG A 207 6.60 3.12 1.19
CA ARG A 207 8.03 3.30 1.47
C ARG A 207 8.79 1.98 1.54
N THR A 208 8.18 0.93 2.09
CA THR A 208 8.88 -0.34 2.36
C THR A 208 8.58 -1.45 1.36
N ARG A 209 7.55 -1.30 0.51
CA ARG A 209 7.12 -2.30 -0.48
C ARG A 209 8.27 -2.84 -1.35
N ASN A 210 9.06 -1.95 -1.93
CA ASN A 210 10.15 -2.35 -2.82
C ASN A 210 11.21 -3.15 -2.07
N ARG A 211 11.64 -2.69 -0.89
CA ARG A 211 12.68 -3.37 -0.10
C ARG A 211 12.22 -4.73 0.43
N PHE A 212 10.98 -4.86 0.90
CA PHE A 212 10.44 -6.16 1.33
C PHE A 212 10.23 -7.11 0.15
N GLY A 213 9.76 -6.60 -1.00
CA GLY A 213 9.69 -7.37 -2.24
C GLY A 213 11.06 -7.91 -2.68
N ALA A 214 12.07 -7.03 -2.70
CA ALA A 214 13.46 -7.40 -3.01
C ALA A 214 14.01 -8.43 -2.00
N THR A 215 13.73 -8.26 -0.71
CA THR A 215 14.11 -9.22 0.34
C THR A 215 13.57 -10.63 0.04
N SER A 216 12.29 -10.74 -0.32
CA SER A 216 11.67 -12.04 -0.64
C SER A 216 12.24 -12.62 -1.95
N ALA A 217 12.46 -11.79 -2.98
CA ALA A 217 13.03 -12.23 -4.26
C ALA A 217 14.48 -12.71 -4.10
N TYR A 218 15.33 -11.95 -3.43
CA TYR A 218 16.73 -12.32 -3.19
C TYR A 218 16.87 -13.53 -2.27
N ALA A 219 15.95 -13.71 -1.30
CA ALA A 219 15.91 -14.92 -0.48
C ALA A 219 15.74 -16.18 -1.33
N LYS A 220 14.87 -16.16 -2.35
CA LYS A 220 14.70 -17.27 -3.29
C LYS A 220 15.98 -17.57 -4.07
N ILE A 221 16.68 -16.55 -4.55
CA ILE A 221 17.97 -16.72 -5.23
C ILE A 221 18.99 -17.42 -4.31
N VAL A 222 19.10 -16.98 -3.05
CA VAL A 222 20.00 -17.63 -2.08
C VAL A 222 19.64 -19.11 -1.90
N GLU A 223 18.36 -19.43 -1.75
CA GLU A 223 17.89 -20.81 -1.59
C GLU A 223 18.16 -21.68 -2.82
N GLU A 224 17.91 -21.15 -4.02
CA GLU A 224 18.22 -21.81 -5.29
C GLU A 224 19.73 -22.09 -5.41
N ARG A 225 20.57 -21.10 -5.13
CA ARG A 225 22.03 -21.26 -5.22
C ARG A 225 22.57 -22.24 -4.20
N ILE A 226 22.04 -22.25 -2.97
CA ILE A 226 22.36 -23.27 -1.97
C ILE A 226 21.98 -24.67 -2.47
N SER A 227 20.77 -24.84 -3.00
CA SER A 227 20.30 -26.11 -3.56
C SER A 227 21.20 -26.59 -4.72
N GLU A 228 21.58 -25.66 -5.59
CA GLU A 228 22.44 -25.91 -6.74
C GLU A 228 23.89 -26.32 -6.38
N LEU A 229 24.39 -25.97 -5.19
CA LEU A 229 25.67 -26.48 -4.69
C LEU A 229 25.65 -28.01 -4.55
N ARG A 230 24.47 -28.62 -4.39
CA ARG A 230 24.27 -30.05 -4.13
C ARG A 230 25.13 -30.51 -2.95
N GLU A 231 25.00 -29.78 -1.83
CA GLU A 231 25.84 -30.00 -0.66
C GLU A 231 25.50 -31.31 0.08
N THR A 232 26.56 -31.97 0.53
CA THR A 232 26.53 -33.17 1.36
C THR A 232 27.42 -32.97 2.59
N HIS A 233 27.26 -33.85 3.58
CA HIS A 233 27.88 -33.70 4.90
C HIS A 233 29.40 -33.92 4.84
N VAL A 234 30.15 -33.07 5.54
CA VAL A 234 31.55 -33.30 5.90
C VAL A 234 31.59 -33.65 7.38
N SER A 235 32.23 -34.78 7.74
CA SER A 235 32.25 -35.26 9.12
C SER A 235 32.78 -34.21 10.10
N GLY A 236 32.04 -33.95 11.19
CA GLY A 236 32.43 -32.96 12.21
C GLY A 236 32.03 -31.51 11.91
N PHE A 237 31.42 -31.21 10.76
CA PHE A 237 31.08 -29.85 10.37
C PHE A 237 29.58 -29.67 10.05
N GLN A 238 29.05 -28.50 10.40
CA GLN A 238 27.73 -28.10 9.92
C GLN A 238 27.81 -27.79 8.42
N ARG A 239 26.79 -28.20 7.65
CA ARG A 239 26.67 -27.86 6.24
C ARG A 239 26.61 -26.35 6.01
N PHE A 240 27.37 -25.88 5.02
CA PHE A 240 27.48 -24.48 4.58
C PHE A 240 26.11 -23.82 4.33
N GLY A 241 25.28 -24.44 3.48
CA GLY A 241 23.96 -23.92 3.12
C GLY A 241 22.99 -23.89 4.30
N VAL A 242 23.03 -24.90 5.16
CA VAL A 242 22.23 -24.92 6.41
C VAL A 242 22.63 -23.78 7.35
N PHE A 243 23.93 -23.51 7.50
CA PHE A 243 24.43 -22.40 8.31
C PHE A 243 23.92 -21.05 7.77
N VAL A 244 24.01 -20.85 6.46
CA VAL A 244 23.49 -19.64 5.79
C VAL A 244 21.99 -19.49 6.04
N ALA A 245 21.20 -20.52 5.71
CA ALA A 245 19.75 -20.51 5.85
C ALA A 245 19.30 -20.17 7.27
N ARG A 246 19.94 -20.74 8.30
CA ARG A 246 19.60 -20.48 9.70
C ARG A 246 19.79 -19.01 10.10
N ARG A 247 20.71 -18.29 9.47
CA ARG A 247 21.07 -16.92 9.83
C ARG A 247 20.31 -15.84 9.08
N PHE A 248 19.77 -16.10 7.89
CA PHE A 248 19.02 -15.09 7.13
C PHE A 248 17.50 -15.34 7.11
N LYS A 249 17.03 -16.59 7.15
CA LYS A 249 15.59 -16.90 7.10
C LYS A 249 14.75 -16.22 8.19
N PRO A 250 15.22 -16.08 9.44
CA PRO A 250 14.46 -15.33 10.45
C PRO A 250 14.18 -13.88 10.04
N ALA A 251 15.18 -13.20 9.47
CA ALA A 251 15.03 -11.82 8.99
C ALA A 251 14.01 -11.74 7.84
N VAL A 252 14.05 -12.68 6.89
CA VAL A 252 13.07 -12.76 5.79
C VAL A 252 11.66 -12.91 6.33
N ARG A 253 11.44 -13.84 7.26
CA ARG A 253 10.13 -14.06 7.89
C ARG A 253 9.63 -12.83 8.63
N THR A 254 10.52 -12.08 9.29
CA THR A 254 10.15 -10.82 9.93
C THR A 254 9.70 -9.78 8.90
N CYS A 255 10.43 -9.61 7.79
CA CYS A 255 10.03 -8.70 6.72
C CYS A 255 8.67 -9.09 6.10
N GLU A 256 8.47 -10.38 5.82
CA GLU A 256 7.20 -10.91 5.29
C GLU A 256 6.04 -10.67 6.25
N ALA A 257 6.22 -10.98 7.54
CA ALA A 257 5.19 -10.77 8.55
C ALA A 257 4.84 -9.27 8.72
N THR A 258 5.84 -8.39 8.68
CA THR A 258 5.63 -6.93 8.71
C THR A 258 4.85 -6.46 7.49
N ALA A 259 5.19 -6.94 6.29
CA ALA A 259 4.48 -6.58 5.07
C ALA A 259 3.01 -7.02 5.11
N ILE A 260 2.74 -8.26 5.55
CA ILE A 260 1.37 -8.78 5.71
C ILE A 260 0.58 -7.95 6.73
N ARG A 261 1.19 -7.59 7.87
CA ARG A 261 0.52 -6.77 8.90
C ARG A 261 0.17 -5.37 8.39
N LEU A 262 1.06 -4.71 7.65
CA LEU A 262 0.77 -3.42 7.03
C LEU A 262 -0.41 -3.50 6.07
N ASP A 263 -0.47 -4.54 5.25
CA ASP A 263 -1.55 -4.77 4.30
C ASP A 263 -2.90 -5.01 5.01
N GLN A 264 -2.90 -5.85 6.04
CA GLN A 264 -4.08 -6.12 6.88
C GLN A 264 -4.59 -4.86 7.58
N LEU A 265 -3.69 -4.05 8.16
CA LEU A 265 -4.03 -2.77 8.78
C LEU A 265 -4.60 -1.79 7.76
N SER A 266 -4.03 -1.72 6.56
CA SER A 266 -4.52 -0.87 5.48
C SER A 266 -5.95 -1.26 5.09
N HIS A 267 -6.20 -2.55 4.88
CA HIS A 267 -7.53 -3.06 4.55
C HIS A 267 -8.56 -2.79 5.66
N ALA A 268 -8.18 -3.01 6.92
CA ALA A 268 -9.07 -2.78 8.05
C ALA A 268 -9.40 -1.29 8.24
N ALA A 269 -8.41 -0.39 8.07
CA ALA A 269 -8.64 1.05 8.13
C ALA A 269 -9.55 1.55 7.00
N MET A 270 -9.36 1.04 5.77
CA MET A 270 -10.25 1.35 4.63
C MET A 270 -11.68 0.84 4.88
N HIS A 271 -11.83 -0.38 5.39
CA HIS A 271 -13.15 -0.91 5.71
C HIS A 271 -13.87 -0.09 6.79
N LEU A 272 -13.16 0.33 7.83
CA LEU A 272 -13.72 1.20 8.86
C LEU A 272 -14.15 2.57 8.28
N LEU A 273 -13.37 3.13 7.36
CA LEU A 273 -13.69 4.37 6.67
C LEU A 273 -14.99 4.23 5.86
N ASP A 274 -15.13 3.15 5.09
CA ASP A 274 -16.33 2.88 4.27
C ASP A 274 -17.58 2.69 5.13
N LEU A 275 -17.46 2.01 6.27
CA LEU A 275 -18.56 1.84 7.23
C LEU A 275 -19.03 3.18 7.81
N LEU A 276 -18.09 4.03 8.22
CA LEU A 276 -18.42 5.36 8.75
C LEU A 276 -19.07 6.24 7.67
N GLN A 277 -18.53 6.25 6.45
CA GLN A 277 -19.12 6.98 5.33
C GLN A 277 -20.55 6.51 5.03
N THR A 278 -20.78 5.19 5.04
CA THR A 278 -22.12 4.62 4.85
C THR A 278 -23.07 5.06 5.96
N ARG A 279 -22.63 5.03 7.23
CA ARG A 279 -23.44 5.49 8.37
C ARG A 279 -23.79 6.99 8.26
N ILE A 280 -22.82 7.83 7.87
CA ILE A 280 -23.05 9.26 7.64
C ILE A 280 -24.09 9.47 6.52
N GLN A 281 -23.96 8.74 5.41
CA GLN A 281 -24.88 8.86 4.28
C GLN A 281 -26.31 8.48 4.67
N VAL A 282 -26.50 7.39 5.41
CA VAL A 282 -27.82 6.96 5.90
C VAL A 282 -28.44 8.00 6.85
N GLU A 283 -27.64 8.60 7.74
CA GLU A 283 -28.12 9.65 8.65
C GLU A 283 -28.58 10.90 7.89
N ILE A 284 -27.84 11.32 6.86
CA ILE A 284 -28.22 12.44 5.99
C ILE A 284 -29.53 12.13 5.25
N GLU A 285 -29.67 10.92 4.70
CA GLU A 285 -30.89 10.50 4.01
C GLU A 285 -32.09 10.46 4.95
N TYR A 286 -31.91 9.98 6.18
CA TYR A 286 -32.95 9.99 7.20
C TYR A 286 -33.38 11.42 7.56
N GLN A 287 -32.44 12.34 7.77
CA GLN A 287 -32.74 13.75 8.05
C GLN A 287 -33.50 14.42 6.90
N ASN A 288 -33.09 14.16 5.66
CA ASN A 288 -33.78 14.65 4.47
C ASN A 288 -35.23 14.13 4.40
N ALA A 289 -35.44 12.83 4.67
CA ALA A 289 -36.78 12.24 4.68
C ALA A 289 -37.67 12.86 5.76
N VAL A 290 -37.15 13.08 6.96
CA VAL A 290 -37.86 13.76 8.05
C VAL A 290 -38.23 15.20 7.66
N GLN A 291 -37.31 15.94 7.05
CA GLN A 291 -37.56 17.31 6.59
C GLN A 291 -38.64 17.37 5.50
N ILE A 292 -38.59 16.47 4.52
CA ILE A 292 -39.62 16.36 3.47
C ILE A 292 -40.99 16.06 4.08
N GLN A 293 -41.06 15.17 5.07
CA GLN A 293 -42.30 14.84 5.75
C GLN A 293 -42.88 16.04 6.51
N ALA A 294 -42.03 16.82 7.21
CA ALA A 294 -42.46 18.04 7.89
C ALA A 294 -42.96 19.11 6.90
N MET A 295 -42.30 19.24 5.75
CA MET A 295 -42.76 20.12 4.67
C MET A 295 -44.11 19.68 4.12
N ALA A 296 -44.32 18.37 3.90
CA ALA A 296 -45.59 17.84 3.42
C ALA A 296 -46.75 18.13 4.37
N GLN A 297 -46.55 17.96 5.68
CA GLN A 297 -47.57 18.28 6.71
C GLN A 297 -47.92 19.77 6.73
N THR A 298 -46.91 20.63 6.62
CA THR A 298 -47.10 22.09 6.62
C THR A 298 -47.83 22.53 5.35
N ALA A 299 -47.45 21.98 4.19
CA ALA A 299 -48.10 22.24 2.91
C ALA A 299 -49.57 21.80 2.93
N GLU A 300 -49.89 20.63 3.50
CA GLU A 300 -51.28 20.18 3.65
C GLU A 300 -52.10 21.16 4.50
N THR A 301 -51.54 21.63 5.61
CA THR A 301 -52.18 22.62 6.47
C THR A 301 -52.42 23.94 5.73
N GLN A 302 -51.43 24.40 4.96
CA GLN A 302 -51.52 25.60 4.15
C GLN A 302 -52.62 25.47 3.07
N VAL A 303 -52.74 24.30 2.42
CA VAL A 303 -53.83 24.02 1.46
C VAL A 303 -55.20 24.07 2.14
N ARG A 304 -55.35 23.54 3.36
CA ARG A 304 -56.61 23.61 4.10
C ARG A 304 -56.99 25.05 4.45
N ILE A 305 -56.04 25.85 4.92
CA ILE A 305 -56.24 27.28 5.21
C ILE A 305 -56.64 28.03 3.94
N GLN A 306 -55.95 27.78 2.82
CA GLN A 306 -56.27 28.41 1.55
C GLN A 306 -57.70 28.07 1.10
N ARG A 307 -58.11 26.81 1.20
CA ARG A 307 -59.51 26.39 0.91
C ARG A 307 -60.52 27.07 1.84
N ALA A 308 -60.18 27.30 3.11
CA ALA A 308 -61.06 28.02 4.03
C ALA A 308 -61.22 29.50 3.64
N VAL A 309 -60.12 30.16 3.25
CA VAL A 309 -60.14 31.55 2.74
C VAL A 309 -60.93 31.66 1.43
N GLU A 310 -60.80 30.66 0.56
CA GLU A 310 -61.61 30.54 -0.66
C GLU A 310 -63.11 30.42 -0.34
N GLY A 311 -63.49 29.63 0.68
CA GLY A 311 -64.88 29.56 1.14
C GLY A 311 -65.40 30.91 1.62
N PHE A 312 -64.55 31.70 2.31
CA PHE A 312 -64.90 33.03 2.77
C PHE A 312 -65.04 34.05 1.62
N SER A 313 -64.23 33.92 0.56
CA SER A 313 -64.31 34.81 -0.60
C SER A 313 -65.63 34.67 -1.35
N ILE A 314 -66.21 33.45 -1.42
CA ILE A 314 -67.54 33.23 -1.98
C ILE A 314 -68.59 34.05 -1.20
N ILE A 315 -68.55 34.00 0.13
CA ILE A 315 -69.47 34.76 0.99
C ILE A 315 -69.33 36.27 0.73
N ALA A 316 -68.10 36.77 0.73
CA ALA A 316 -67.82 38.18 0.50
C ALA A 316 -68.29 38.65 -0.89
N ILE A 317 -67.92 37.92 -1.95
CA ILE A 317 -68.30 38.24 -3.35
C ILE A 317 -69.82 38.18 -3.51
N SER A 318 -70.48 37.14 -2.99
CA SER A 318 -71.94 37.02 -3.04
C SER A 318 -72.62 38.21 -2.35
N TYR A 319 -72.15 38.62 -1.16
CA TYR A 319 -72.69 39.78 -0.45
C TYR A 319 -72.54 41.07 -1.26
N TYR A 320 -71.34 41.35 -1.79
CA TYR A 320 -71.10 42.55 -2.61
C TYR A 320 -71.95 42.56 -3.88
N LEU A 321 -72.06 41.42 -4.57
CA LEU A 321 -72.86 41.32 -5.80
C LEU A 321 -74.35 41.49 -5.52
N LEU A 322 -74.87 40.90 -4.44
CA LEU A 322 -76.24 41.11 -3.98
C LEU A 322 -76.52 42.58 -3.65
N SER A 323 -75.60 43.25 -2.95
CA SER A 323 -75.73 44.68 -2.65
C SER A 323 -75.75 45.53 -3.92
N LEU A 324 -74.92 45.21 -4.91
CA LEU A 324 -74.87 45.94 -6.19
C LEU A 324 -76.18 45.76 -6.98
N ILE A 325 -76.70 44.54 -7.02
CA ILE A 325 -77.97 44.23 -7.68
C ILE A 325 -79.13 44.93 -6.99
N LYS A 326 -79.16 44.94 -5.64
CA LYS A 326 -80.17 45.68 -4.88
C LYS A 326 -80.20 47.17 -5.27
N VAL A 327 -79.03 47.82 -5.31
CA VAL A 327 -78.91 49.23 -5.74
C VAL A 327 -79.38 49.42 -7.18
N PHE A 328 -79.05 48.50 -8.08
CA PHE A 328 -79.51 48.52 -9.47
C PHE A 328 -81.04 48.42 -9.58
N PHE A 329 -81.67 47.52 -8.83
CA PHE A 329 -83.13 47.39 -8.77
C PHE A 329 -83.78 48.64 -8.19
N GLU A 330 -83.26 49.18 -7.08
CA GLU A 330 -83.76 50.44 -6.49
C GLU A 330 -83.67 51.60 -7.49
N THR A 331 -82.58 51.67 -8.29
CA THR A 331 -82.39 52.69 -9.32
C THR A 331 -83.38 52.54 -10.49
N LEU A 332 -83.69 51.30 -10.89
CA LEU A 332 -84.69 50.99 -11.93
C LEU A 332 -86.12 51.32 -11.49
N ASP A 333 -86.43 51.09 -10.22
CA ASP A 333 -87.73 51.43 -9.62
C ASP A 333 -87.91 52.97 -9.60
N HIS A 334 -86.86 53.71 -9.25
CA HIS A 334 -86.81 55.18 -9.37
C HIS A 334 -86.85 55.68 -10.83
N ALA A 335 -86.48 54.85 -11.80
CA ALA A 335 -86.55 55.15 -13.24
C ALA A 335 -87.92 54.81 -13.86
N GLY A 336 -88.91 54.38 -13.08
CA GLY A 336 -90.30 54.22 -13.49
C GLY A 336 -90.76 52.80 -13.83
N TYR A 337 -89.87 51.79 -13.74
CA TYR A 337 -90.22 50.38 -13.96
C TYR A 337 -90.48 49.69 -12.63
N HIS A 338 -91.76 49.52 -12.27
CA HIS A 338 -92.18 48.88 -11.01
C HIS A 338 -91.97 47.36 -11.07
N LEU A 339 -90.88 46.89 -10.48
CA LEU A 339 -90.55 45.47 -10.39
C LEU A 339 -91.14 44.86 -9.12
N SER A 340 -91.89 43.76 -9.25
CA SER A 340 -92.56 43.14 -8.10
C SER A 340 -91.55 42.62 -7.05
N PRO A 341 -91.82 42.76 -5.74
CA PRO A 341 -90.93 42.31 -4.65
C PRO A 341 -90.57 40.82 -4.71
N VAL A 342 -91.41 40.00 -5.35
CA VAL A 342 -91.20 38.55 -5.54
C VAL A 342 -90.00 38.26 -6.43
N VAL A 343 -89.70 39.11 -7.42
CA VAL A 343 -88.56 38.95 -8.33
C VAL A 343 -87.23 39.10 -7.59
N MET A 344 -87.15 40.01 -6.63
CA MET A 344 -85.96 40.20 -5.78
C MET A 344 -85.73 39.01 -4.84
N LEU A 345 -86.80 38.39 -4.35
CA LEU A 345 -86.72 37.25 -3.44
C LEU A 345 -86.28 35.97 -4.17
N VAL A 346 -86.69 35.81 -5.43
CA VAL A 346 -86.29 34.70 -6.31
C VAL A 346 -84.86 34.88 -6.86
N SER A 347 -84.39 36.11 -7.05
CA SER A 347 -83.03 36.35 -7.57
C SER A 347 -81.92 36.02 -6.57
N LEU A 348 -82.21 36.08 -5.27
CA LEU A 348 -81.26 35.81 -4.19
C LEU A 348 -80.59 34.42 -4.28
N PRO A 349 -81.33 33.28 -4.33
CA PRO A 349 -80.73 31.96 -4.46
C PRO A 349 -80.02 31.76 -5.81
N ILE A 350 -80.50 32.41 -6.89
CA ILE A 350 -79.92 32.32 -8.22
C ILE A 350 -78.53 32.96 -8.24
N ILE A 351 -78.37 34.13 -7.63
CA ILE A 351 -77.09 34.85 -7.58
C ILE A 351 -76.06 34.08 -6.75
N ILE A 352 -76.48 33.54 -5.60
CA ILE A 352 -75.60 32.70 -4.75
C ILE A 352 -75.16 31.46 -5.53
N ALA A 353 -76.08 30.77 -6.21
CA ALA A 353 -75.75 29.63 -7.05
C ALA A 353 -74.81 30.00 -8.22
N ALA A 354 -75.04 31.15 -8.88
CA ALA A 354 -74.22 31.61 -9.99
C ALA A 354 -72.78 31.92 -9.56
N VAL A 355 -72.59 32.59 -8.41
CA VAL A 355 -71.25 32.87 -7.86
C VAL A 355 -70.55 31.57 -7.46
N ALA A 356 -71.25 30.65 -6.78
CA ALA A 356 -70.69 29.36 -6.41
C ALA A 356 -70.25 28.55 -7.64
N ILE A 357 -71.11 28.47 -8.68
CA ILE A 357 -70.79 27.78 -9.94
C ILE A 357 -69.60 28.44 -10.64
N ALA A 358 -69.56 29.77 -10.71
CA ALA A 358 -68.46 30.50 -11.37
C ALA A 358 -67.11 30.23 -10.69
N VAL A 359 -67.06 30.28 -9.37
CA VAL A 359 -65.83 29.99 -8.59
C VAL A 359 -65.41 28.53 -8.75
N ILE A 360 -66.35 27.58 -8.68
CA ILE A 360 -66.07 26.14 -8.89
C ILE A 360 -65.55 25.89 -10.31
N ARG A 361 -66.11 26.56 -11.32
CA ARG A 361 -65.71 26.38 -12.72
C ARG A 361 -64.32 26.96 -13.02
N ILE A 362 -64.00 28.13 -12.46
CA ILE A 362 -62.65 28.72 -12.56
C ILE A 362 -61.62 27.80 -11.91
N LYS A 363 -61.95 27.20 -10.76
CA LYS A 363 -61.10 26.22 -10.10
C LYS A 363 -60.83 24.98 -10.96
N HIS A 364 -61.87 24.38 -11.54
CA HIS A 364 -61.71 23.22 -12.42
C HIS A 364 -60.79 23.54 -13.61
N ALA A 365 -60.94 24.72 -14.21
CA ALA A 365 -60.09 25.16 -15.32
C ALA A 365 -58.63 25.41 -14.93
N LEU A 366 -58.36 25.78 -13.67
CA LEU A 366 -57.00 25.97 -13.14
C LEU A 366 -56.36 24.67 -12.66
N SER A 367 -57.13 23.67 -12.20
CA SER A 367 -56.58 22.36 -11.81
C SER A 367 -56.30 21.42 -12.98
N GLU A 368 -56.82 21.70 -14.18
CA GLU A 368 -56.62 20.91 -15.40
C GLU A 368 -55.45 21.38 -16.28
N ARG A 369 -54.70 22.41 -15.88
CA ARG A 369 -53.43 22.76 -16.55
C ARG A 369 -52.27 22.03 -15.86
N PRO A 370 -51.49 21.21 -16.61
CA PRO A 370 -50.47 20.31 -16.06
C PRO A 370 -49.30 21.04 -15.41
#